data_AF-A0A2S5MRI1-F1
#
_entry.id   AF-A0A2S5MRI1-F1
#
_cell.length_a   1.000
_cell.length_b   1.000
_cell.length_c   1.000
_cell.angle_alpha   90.00
_cell.angle_beta   90.00
_cell.angle_gamma   90.00
#
_symmetry.space_group_name_H-M   'P 1'
#
loop_
_entity.id
_entity.type
_entity.pdbx_description
1 polymer ?
#
loop_
_entity_poly.entity_id
_entity_poly.type
_entity_poly.pdbx_seq_one_letter_code
_entity_poly.pdbx_strand_id
1 'polypeptide(L)'
;TLGLDEELAKKYGFESLEAMKTAVRGNLEADFDKASREKMKRALLDALDRRYSFELPESLVAQEFANIWGQHEQESQRAGQPVAEDGKTEEETKAEFRKIAERRVRLGLVLAEIGKSADVKVDEKDLTDALVERARMFPGQEKAVWDYYRNNEQALAQLRAPIYEERVVDHLSKLIKIADKTVSRAELFKEDEE
;
A
#
# COMPACT_ATOMS: atom_id res chain seq x y z
N THR A 1 -23.03 11.79 -28.94
CA THR A 1 -22.22 10.84 -28.14
C THR A 1 -21.56 9.90 -29.11
N LEU A 2 -20.25 9.65 -28.99
CA LEU A 2 -19.60 8.61 -29.79
C LEU A 2 -20.28 7.26 -29.46
N GLY A 3 -20.65 6.50 -30.48
CA GLY A 3 -21.20 5.16 -30.30
C GLY A 3 -20.15 4.23 -29.70
N LEU A 4 -20.60 3.18 -29.01
CA LEU A 4 -19.71 2.10 -28.60
C LEU A 4 -19.49 1.18 -29.80
N ASP A 5 -18.61 1.58 -30.71
CA ASP A 5 -18.41 0.98 -32.02
C ASP A 5 -16.92 0.85 -32.42
N GLU A 6 -16.68 0.32 -33.62
CA GLU A 6 -15.33 0.12 -34.17
C GLU A 6 -14.57 1.43 -34.39
N GLU A 7 -15.28 2.55 -34.66
CA GLU A 7 -14.64 3.85 -34.86
C GLU A 7 -14.09 4.40 -33.54
N LEU A 8 -14.85 4.24 -32.44
CA LEU A 8 -14.39 4.56 -31.11
C LEU A 8 -13.16 3.73 -30.73
N ALA A 9 -13.19 2.41 -30.97
CA ALA A 9 -12.06 1.53 -30.65
C ALA A 9 -10.78 1.94 -31.38
N LYS A 10 -10.86 2.19 -32.68
CA LYS A 10 -9.72 2.65 -33.49
C LYS A 10 -9.17 4.00 -33.03
N LYS A 11 -10.05 4.93 -32.63
CA LYS A 11 -9.63 6.24 -32.09
C LYS A 11 -8.75 6.11 -30.84
N TYR A 12 -8.98 5.08 -30.02
CA TYR A 12 -8.19 4.79 -28.83
C TYR A 12 -7.07 3.77 -29.08
N GLY A 13 -6.77 3.45 -30.34
CA GLY A 13 -5.65 2.59 -30.72
C GLY A 13 -5.93 1.09 -30.61
N PHE A 14 -7.18 0.67 -30.49
CA PHE A 14 -7.55 -0.74 -30.49
C PHE A 14 -7.91 -1.22 -31.91
N GLU A 15 -7.54 -2.46 -32.21
CA GLU A 15 -7.81 -3.08 -33.53
C GLU A 15 -9.30 -3.33 -33.78
N SER A 16 -10.07 -3.53 -32.71
CA SER A 16 -11.52 -3.73 -32.76
C SER A 16 -12.22 -3.32 -31.47
N LEU A 17 -13.54 -3.17 -31.52
CA LEU A 17 -14.37 -2.97 -30.34
C LEU A 17 -14.21 -4.11 -29.31
N GLU A 18 -14.08 -5.34 -29.77
CA GLU A 18 -13.87 -6.50 -28.88
C GLU A 18 -12.50 -6.46 -28.21
N ALA A 19 -11.45 -6.01 -28.90
CA ALA A 19 -10.14 -5.80 -28.29
C ALA A 19 -10.20 -4.71 -27.20
N MET A 20 -10.92 -3.61 -27.46
CA MET A 20 -11.12 -2.55 -26.47
C MET A 20 -11.89 -3.06 -25.25
N LYS A 21 -13.00 -3.80 -25.44
CA LYS A 21 -13.78 -4.38 -24.33
C LYS A 21 -12.96 -5.36 -23.50
N THR A 22 -12.12 -6.17 -24.15
CA THR A 22 -11.24 -7.12 -23.47
C THR A 22 -10.22 -6.40 -22.61
N ALA A 23 -9.58 -5.35 -23.13
CA ALA A 23 -8.64 -4.53 -22.36
C ALA A 23 -9.32 -3.83 -21.17
N VAL A 24 -10.49 -3.23 -21.38
CA VAL A 24 -11.27 -2.60 -20.30
C VAL A 24 -11.66 -3.63 -19.24
N ARG A 25 -12.09 -4.83 -19.65
CA ARG A 25 -12.42 -5.90 -18.70
C ARG A 25 -11.21 -6.31 -17.88
N GLY A 26 -10.05 -6.53 -18.50
CA GLY A 26 -8.83 -6.90 -17.79
C GLY A 26 -8.40 -5.83 -16.78
N ASN A 27 -8.53 -4.55 -17.13
CA ASN A 27 -8.25 -3.46 -16.20
C ASN A 27 -9.23 -3.47 -15.01
N LEU A 28 -10.53 -3.68 -15.27
CA LEU A 28 -11.52 -3.78 -14.21
C LEU A 28 -11.25 -4.99 -13.32
N GLU A 29 -10.94 -6.16 -13.88
CA GLU A 29 -10.59 -7.34 -13.09
C GLU A 29 -9.38 -7.06 -12.17
N ALA A 30 -8.33 -6.44 -12.70
CA ALA A 30 -7.16 -6.04 -11.90
C ALA A 30 -7.50 -5.05 -10.77
N ASP A 31 -8.37 -4.06 -11.04
CA ASP A 31 -8.82 -3.10 -10.04
C ASP A 31 -9.61 -3.78 -8.90
N PHE A 32 -10.50 -4.72 -9.24
CA PHE A 32 -11.30 -5.47 -8.27
C PHE A 32 -10.44 -6.47 -7.47
N ASP A 33 -9.47 -7.11 -8.10
CA ASP A 33 -8.52 -8.00 -7.44
C ASP A 33 -7.67 -7.22 -6.43
N LYS A 34 -7.16 -6.05 -6.84
CA LYS A 34 -6.39 -5.16 -5.96
C LYS A 34 -7.22 -4.71 -4.76
N ALA A 35 -8.44 -4.21 -4.98
CA ALA A 35 -9.31 -3.76 -3.89
C ALA A 35 -9.66 -4.91 -2.93
N SER A 36 -9.96 -6.10 -3.48
CA SER A 36 -10.27 -7.28 -2.68
C SER A 36 -9.07 -7.74 -1.85
N ARG A 37 -7.88 -7.67 -2.44
CA ARG A 37 -6.61 -7.97 -1.78
C ARG A 37 -6.32 -7.00 -0.63
N GLU A 38 -6.53 -5.71 -0.84
CA GLU A 38 -6.37 -4.68 0.19
C GLU A 38 -7.31 -4.90 1.38
N LYS A 39 -8.59 -5.24 1.13
CA LYS A 39 -9.55 -5.58 2.18
C LYS A 39 -9.14 -6.81 2.98
N MET A 40 -8.74 -7.89 2.29
CA MET A 40 -8.28 -9.12 2.93
C MET A 40 -7.04 -8.86 3.78
N LYS A 41 -6.06 -8.11 3.26
CA LYS A 41 -4.85 -7.73 3.98
C LYS A 41 -5.16 -6.90 5.22
N ARG A 42 -6.03 -5.88 5.11
CA ARG A 42 -6.46 -5.08 6.26
C ARG A 42 -7.09 -5.95 7.34
N ALA A 43 -8.03 -6.82 6.97
CA ALA A 43 -8.67 -7.73 7.91
C ALA A 43 -7.66 -8.68 8.60
N LEU A 44 -6.66 -9.16 7.86
CA LEU A 44 -5.57 -9.97 8.43
C LEU A 44 -4.73 -9.17 9.44
N LEU A 45 -4.29 -7.97 9.07
CA LEU A 45 -3.49 -7.11 9.95
C LEU A 45 -4.27 -6.70 11.20
N ASP A 46 -5.55 -6.37 11.08
CA ASP A 46 -6.41 -6.07 12.23
C ASP A 46 -6.59 -7.28 13.16
N ALA A 47 -6.70 -8.48 12.60
CA ALA A 47 -6.74 -9.70 13.40
C ALA A 47 -5.42 -9.96 14.14
N LEU A 48 -4.27 -9.67 13.52
CA LEU A 48 -2.96 -9.76 14.16
C LEU A 48 -2.80 -8.73 15.28
N ASP A 49 -3.17 -7.47 15.02
CA ASP A 49 -3.12 -6.38 15.99
C ASP A 49 -3.97 -6.66 17.24
N ARG A 50 -5.18 -7.21 17.05
CA ARG A 50 -6.06 -7.62 18.15
C ARG A 50 -5.53 -8.81 18.93
N ARG A 51 -4.82 -9.73 18.26
CA ARG A 51 -4.35 -10.99 18.85
C ARG A 51 -3.07 -10.81 19.66
N TYR A 52 -2.17 -9.94 19.22
CA TYR A 52 -0.88 -9.74 19.84
C TYR A 52 -0.85 -8.40 20.57
N SER A 53 -0.62 -8.44 21.88
CA SER A 53 -0.38 -7.26 22.70
C SER A 53 0.88 -7.48 23.52
N PHE A 54 1.84 -6.57 23.38
CA PHE A 54 3.13 -6.60 24.07
C PHE A 54 3.67 -5.18 24.18
N GLU A 55 4.59 -4.98 25.12
CA GLU A 55 5.26 -3.69 25.31
C GLU A 55 6.13 -3.37 24.08
N LEU A 56 5.91 -2.17 23.52
CA LEU A 56 6.64 -1.72 22.34
C LEU A 56 7.91 -0.97 22.78
N PRO A 57 9.06 -1.17 22.10
CA PRO A 57 10.23 -0.35 22.34
C PRO A 57 9.92 1.12 22.06
N GLU A 58 9.99 1.98 23.07
CA GLU A 58 9.63 3.41 22.95
C GLU A 58 10.44 4.13 21.86
N SER A 59 11.69 3.72 21.65
CA SER A 59 12.54 4.26 20.59
C SER A 59 11.99 4.00 19.19
N LEU A 60 11.43 2.80 18.95
CA LEU A 60 10.80 2.46 17.67
C LEU A 60 9.49 3.22 17.48
N VAL A 61 8.67 3.33 18.53
CA VAL A 61 7.43 4.11 18.48
C VAL A 61 7.73 5.59 18.22
N ALA A 62 8.75 6.16 18.86
CA ALA A 62 9.15 7.54 18.66
C ALA A 62 9.69 7.78 17.24
N GLN A 63 10.48 6.85 16.70
CA GLN A 63 10.97 6.93 15.32
C GLN A 63 9.82 6.86 14.32
N GLU A 64 8.91 5.90 14.47
CA GLU A 64 7.76 5.78 13.58
C GLU A 64 6.86 7.00 13.67
N PHE A 65 6.56 7.47 14.88
CA PHE A 65 5.80 8.70 15.09
C PHE A 65 6.43 9.90 14.38
N ALA A 66 7.74 10.12 14.55
CA ALA A 66 8.44 11.21 13.89
C ALA A 66 8.37 11.10 12.35
N ASN A 67 8.44 9.88 11.81
CA ASN A 67 8.33 9.65 10.37
C ASN A 67 6.95 10.03 9.83
N ILE A 68 5.87 9.54 10.46
CA ILE A 68 4.50 9.78 9.98
C ILE A 68 4.03 11.21 10.26
N TRP A 69 4.44 11.78 11.39
CA TRP A 69 4.12 13.15 11.74
C TRP A 69 4.83 14.14 10.82
N GLY A 70 6.12 13.90 10.53
CA GLY A 70 6.87 14.76 9.60
C GLY A 70 6.36 14.69 8.16
N GLN A 71 5.75 13.57 7.74
CA GLN A 71 5.06 13.46 6.45
C GLN A 71 3.77 14.30 6.45
N HIS A 72 2.96 14.14 7.49
CA HIS A 72 1.73 14.93 7.68
C HIS A 72 2.00 16.43 7.70
N GLU A 73 3.00 16.89 8.45
CA GLU A 73 3.40 18.30 8.47
C GLU A 73 3.78 18.83 7.09
N GLN A 74 4.54 18.04 6.31
CA GLN A 74 4.91 18.41 4.94
C GLN A 74 3.70 18.49 4.00
N GLU A 75 2.75 17.57 4.15
CA GLU A 75 1.52 17.55 3.36
C GLU A 75 0.62 18.75 3.70
N SER A 76 0.37 19.00 4.98
CA SER A 76 -0.34 20.20 5.45
C SER A 76 0.31 21.48 4.94
N GLN A 77 1.65 21.58 5.00
CA GLN A 77 2.38 22.75 4.49
C GLN A 77 2.21 22.93 2.98
N ARG A 78 2.30 21.85 2.20
CA ARG A 78 2.11 21.88 0.74
C ARG A 78 0.68 22.23 0.35
N ALA A 79 -0.30 21.75 1.12
CA ALA A 79 -1.72 22.03 0.93
C ALA A 79 -2.14 23.42 1.46
N GLY A 80 -1.28 24.09 2.24
CA GLY A 80 -1.62 25.35 2.90
C GLY A 80 -2.69 25.18 3.99
N GLN A 81 -2.77 23.98 4.59
CA GLN A 81 -3.74 23.62 5.60
C GLN A 81 -3.10 23.59 7.01
N PRO A 82 -3.91 23.72 8.08
CA PRO A 82 -3.44 23.47 9.44
C PRO A 82 -2.86 22.06 9.58
N VAL A 83 -1.91 21.91 10.50
CA VAL A 83 -1.36 20.59 10.88
C VAL A 83 -2.34 19.81 11.76
N ALA A 84 -3.13 20.52 12.57
CA ALA A 84 -4.24 19.90 13.28
C ALA A 84 -5.34 19.49 12.30
N GLU A 85 -5.91 18.31 12.51
CA GLU A 85 -7.06 17.86 11.72
C GLU A 85 -8.33 18.64 12.09
N ASP A 86 -9.29 18.66 11.16
CA ASP A 86 -10.53 19.41 11.31
C ASP A 86 -11.27 19.03 12.60
N GLY A 87 -11.49 20.02 13.46
CA GLY A 87 -12.19 19.86 14.73
C GLY A 87 -11.35 19.31 15.89
N LYS A 88 -10.03 19.16 15.73
CA LYS A 88 -9.11 18.66 16.76
C LYS A 88 -8.05 19.71 17.11
N THR A 89 -7.45 19.59 18.30
CA THR A 89 -6.21 20.30 18.62
C THR A 89 -5.00 19.59 17.99
N GLU A 90 -3.86 20.28 17.92
CA GLU A 90 -2.61 19.66 17.50
C GLU A 90 -2.20 18.53 18.46
N GLU A 91 -2.43 18.66 19.77
CA GLU A 91 -2.14 17.57 20.72
C GLU A 91 -3.04 16.35 20.50
N GLU A 92 -4.33 16.56 20.23
CA GLU A 92 -5.26 15.47 19.90
C GLU A 92 -4.85 14.74 18.62
N THR A 93 -4.50 15.51 17.58
CA THR A 93 -4.00 14.96 16.31
C THR A 93 -2.70 14.18 16.54
N LYS A 94 -1.74 14.72 17.30
CA LYS A 94 -0.51 14.00 17.66
C LYS A 94 -0.78 12.72 18.44
N ALA A 95 -1.76 12.72 19.34
CA ALA A 95 -2.12 11.53 20.11
C ALA A 95 -2.66 10.41 19.21
N GLU A 96 -3.43 10.74 18.17
CA GLU A 96 -3.90 9.77 17.18
C GLU A 96 -2.75 9.24 16.31
N PHE A 97 -1.88 10.12 15.82
CA PHE A 97 -0.67 9.71 15.11
C PHE A 97 0.21 8.81 15.98
N ARG A 98 0.30 9.06 17.28
CA ARG A 98 1.02 8.16 18.20
C ARG A 98 0.40 6.76 18.24
N LYS A 99 -0.93 6.65 18.26
CA LYS A 99 -1.62 5.34 18.17
C LYS A 99 -1.35 4.64 16.84
N ILE A 100 -1.32 5.40 15.74
CA ILE A 100 -0.96 4.87 14.41
C ILE A 100 0.47 4.32 14.43
N ALA A 101 1.43 5.07 15.01
CA ALA A 101 2.82 4.62 15.14
C ALA A 101 2.94 3.35 15.99
N GLU A 102 2.24 3.29 17.14
CA GLU A 102 2.20 2.08 17.98
C GLU A 102 1.67 0.87 17.21
N ARG A 103 0.56 1.01 16.49
CA ARG A 103 -0.01 -0.06 15.66
C ARG A 103 0.96 -0.50 14.57
N ARG A 104 1.61 0.43 13.87
CA ARG A 104 2.60 0.12 12.81
C ARG A 104 3.82 -0.59 13.36
N VAL A 105 4.38 -0.15 14.48
CA VAL A 105 5.53 -0.81 15.12
C VAL A 105 5.15 -2.20 15.58
N ARG A 106 3.98 -2.38 16.22
CA ARG A 106 3.51 -3.69 16.65
C ARG A 106 3.39 -4.67 15.49
N LEU A 107 2.69 -4.27 14.43
CA LEU A 107 2.50 -5.11 13.25
C LEU A 107 3.81 -5.39 12.53
N GLY A 108 4.69 -4.40 12.40
CA GLY A 108 6.02 -4.57 11.81
C GLY A 108 6.86 -5.63 12.56
N LEU A 109 6.85 -5.60 13.90
CA LEU A 109 7.54 -6.58 14.72
C LEU A 109 6.92 -7.99 14.59
N VAL A 110 5.59 -8.09 14.58
CA VAL A 110 4.87 -9.36 14.40
C VAL A 110 5.18 -9.97 13.03
N LEU A 111 5.07 -9.18 11.96
CA LEU A 111 5.35 -9.64 10.60
C LEU A 111 6.83 -10.01 10.41
N ALA A 112 7.75 -9.27 11.03
CA ALA A 112 9.18 -9.60 11.01
C ALA A 112 9.46 -10.96 11.67
N GLU A 113 8.83 -11.26 12.81
CA GLU A 113 9.02 -12.55 13.48
C GLU A 113 8.39 -13.71 12.70
N ILE A 114 7.19 -13.51 12.13
CA ILE A 114 6.53 -14.50 11.27
C ILE A 114 7.39 -14.77 10.03
N GLY A 115 7.80 -13.72 9.32
CA GLY A 115 8.57 -13.85 8.10
C GLY A 115 9.95 -14.48 8.35
N LYS A 116 10.60 -14.14 9.47
CA LYS A 116 11.84 -14.80 9.91
C LYS A 116 11.62 -16.29 10.18
N SER A 117 10.56 -16.65 10.91
CA SER A 117 10.24 -18.05 11.22
C SER A 117 9.93 -18.87 9.97
N ALA A 118 9.38 -18.23 8.93
CA ALA A 118 9.04 -18.83 7.65
C ALA A 118 10.15 -18.73 6.59
N ASP A 119 11.32 -18.17 6.92
CA ASP A 119 12.42 -17.86 5.99
C ASP A 119 11.96 -17.07 4.74
N VAL A 120 10.99 -16.16 4.92
CA VAL A 120 10.56 -15.25 3.86
C VAL A 120 11.71 -14.30 3.53
N LYS A 121 12.01 -14.19 2.24
CA LYS A 121 13.06 -13.30 1.70
C LYS A 121 12.45 -12.36 0.69
N VAL A 122 13.08 -11.22 0.44
CA VAL A 122 12.78 -10.40 -0.75
C VAL A 122 13.91 -10.65 -1.73
N ASP A 123 13.56 -11.13 -2.93
CA ASP A 123 14.55 -11.45 -3.94
C ASP A 123 14.95 -10.18 -4.70
N GLU A 124 16.14 -10.19 -5.32
CA GLU A 124 16.61 -9.06 -6.13
C GLU A 124 15.66 -8.74 -7.28
N LYS A 125 15.00 -9.77 -7.82
CA LYS A 125 13.97 -9.60 -8.85
C LYS A 125 12.81 -8.74 -8.35
N ASP A 126 12.32 -8.98 -7.14
CA ASP A 126 11.18 -8.22 -6.60
C ASP A 126 11.54 -6.73 -6.44
N LEU A 127 12.76 -6.45 -5.98
CA LEU A 127 13.26 -5.08 -5.86
C LEU A 127 13.44 -4.41 -7.23
N THR A 128 13.92 -5.17 -8.22
CA THR A 128 14.09 -4.70 -9.59
C THR A 128 12.74 -4.36 -10.20
N ASP A 129 11.74 -5.23 -10.07
CA ASP A 129 10.40 -5.01 -10.57
C ASP A 129 9.76 -3.78 -9.91
N ALA A 130 9.86 -3.67 -8.58
CA ALA A 130 9.34 -2.51 -7.85
C ALA A 130 10.04 -1.20 -8.26
N LEU A 131 11.34 -1.23 -8.56
CA LEU A 131 12.07 -0.07 -9.05
C LEU A 131 11.64 0.32 -10.47
N VAL A 132 11.38 -0.66 -11.35
CA VAL A 132 10.84 -0.41 -12.68
C VAL A 132 9.46 0.26 -12.59
N GLU A 133 8.57 -0.25 -11.74
CA GLU A 133 7.26 0.38 -11.52
C GLU A 133 7.40 1.78 -10.94
N ARG A 134 8.35 2.00 -10.02
CA ARG A 134 8.63 3.33 -9.49
C ARG A 134 9.10 4.29 -10.58
N ALA A 135 10.03 3.87 -11.44
CA ALA A 135 10.56 4.69 -12.52
C ALA A 135 9.47 5.07 -13.55
N ARG A 136 8.53 4.16 -13.85
CA ARG A 136 7.41 4.43 -14.77
C ARG A 136 6.49 5.55 -14.31
N MET A 137 6.43 5.82 -13.00
CA MET A 137 5.67 6.96 -12.47
C MET A 137 6.34 8.32 -12.72
N PHE A 138 7.58 8.35 -13.21
CA PHE A 138 8.31 9.58 -13.52
C PHE A 138 8.84 9.58 -14.97
N PRO A 139 7.95 9.71 -15.99
CA PRO A 139 8.36 9.73 -17.38
C PRO A 139 9.40 10.82 -17.68
N GLY A 140 10.49 10.45 -18.37
CA GLY A 140 11.61 11.34 -18.70
C GLY A 140 12.65 11.52 -17.57
N GLN A 141 12.44 10.91 -16.40
CA GLN A 141 13.38 10.94 -15.26
C GLN A 141 13.74 9.52 -14.77
N GLU A 142 13.46 8.49 -15.56
CA GLU A 142 13.59 7.08 -15.19
C GLU A 142 15.00 6.75 -14.70
N LYS A 143 16.02 7.24 -15.41
CA LYS A 143 17.42 7.03 -15.04
C LYS A 143 17.77 7.69 -13.70
N ALA A 144 17.29 8.90 -13.45
CA ALA A 144 17.56 9.60 -12.19
C ALA A 144 16.90 8.89 -11.00
N VAL A 145 15.68 8.39 -11.18
CA VAL A 145 14.99 7.56 -10.17
C VAL A 145 15.78 6.28 -9.92
N TRP A 146 16.21 5.59 -10.97
CA TRP A 146 17.01 4.38 -10.87
C TRP A 146 18.31 4.61 -10.07
N ASP A 147 19.07 5.63 -10.45
CA ASP A 147 20.34 5.98 -9.81
C ASP A 147 20.13 6.42 -8.35
N TYR A 148 19.03 7.09 -8.04
CA TYR A 148 18.67 7.46 -6.66
C TYR A 148 18.52 6.22 -5.78
N TYR A 149 17.68 5.26 -6.16
CA TYR A 149 17.48 4.06 -5.35
C TYR A 149 18.76 3.23 -5.27
N ARG A 150 19.46 3.02 -6.39
CA ARG A 150 20.69 2.20 -6.40
C ARG A 150 21.78 2.74 -5.46
N ASN A 151 21.89 4.05 -5.31
CA ASN A 151 22.92 4.69 -4.48
C ASN A 151 22.42 5.09 -3.08
N ASN A 152 21.17 4.77 -2.73
CA ASN A 152 20.57 5.13 -1.46
C ASN A 152 19.99 3.88 -0.78
N GLU A 153 20.76 3.28 0.13
CA GLU A 153 20.35 2.08 0.87
C GLU A 153 19.07 2.29 1.68
N GLN A 154 18.86 3.49 2.24
CA GLN A 154 17.64 3.81 2.97
C GLN A 154 16.42 3.83 2.05
N ALA A 155 16.55 4.39 0.84
CA ALA A 155 15.48 4.38 -0.15
C ALA A 155 15.16 2.95 -0.63
N LEU A 156 16.18 2.10 -0.81
CA LEU A 156 15.99 0.68 -1.12
C LEU A 156 15.32 -0.08 0.02
N ALA A 157 15.68 0.21 1.27
CA ALA A 157 15.03 -0.39 2.43
C ALA A 157 13.54 -0.02 2.51
N GLN A 158 13.20 1.24 2.21
CA GLN A 158 11.80 1.70 2.11
C GLN A 158 11.04 1.00 0.98
N LEU A 159 11.69 0.69 -0.14
CA LEU A 159 11.09 -0.08 -1.23
C LEU A 159 10.91 -1.56 -0.85
N ARG A 160 11.83 -2.12 -0.08
CA ARG A 160 11.82 -3.53 0.36
C ARG A 160 10.72 -3.81 1.37
N ALA A 161 10.47 -2.90 2.31
CA ALA A 161 9.51 -3.10 3.40
C ALA A 161 8.09 -3.54 2.93
N PRO A 162 7.41 -2.83 2.00
CA PRO A 162 6.09 -3.24 1.54
C PRO A 162 6.10 -4.57 0.76
N ILE A 163 7.19 -4.87 0.05
CA ILE A 163 7.36 -6.16 -0.66
C ILE A 163 7.48 -7.29 0.34
N TYR A 164 8.30 -7.11 1.38
CA TYR A 164 8.45 -8.09 2.45
C TYR A 164 7.12 -8.35 3.16
N GLU A 165 6.41 -7.28 3.52
CA GLU A 165 5.07 -7.37 4.10
C GLU A 165 4.13 -8.19 3.22
N GLU A 166 4.07 -7.94 1.91
CA GLU A 166 3.21 -8.72 1.02
C GLU A 166 3.60 -10.19 0.95
N ARG A 167 4.90 -10.51 0.92
CA ARG A 167 5.33 -11.91 0.92
C ARG A 167 4.97 -12.63 2.23
N VAL A 168 5.02 -11.92 3.37
CA VAL A 168 4.57 -12.48 4.66
C VAL A 168 3.06 -12.67 4.67
N VAL A 169 2.29 -11.71 4.15
CA VAL A 169 0.82 -11.83 4.00
C VAL A 169 0.46 -13.00 3.07
N ASP A 170 1.18 -13.17 1.95
CA ASP A 170 1.04 -14.30 1.03
C ASP A 170 1.40 -15.65 1.66
N HIS A 171 2.36 -15.66 2.57
CA HIS A 171 2.68 -16.86 3.32
C HIS A 171 1.55 -17.21 4.30
N LEU A 172 1.08 -16.22 5.06
CA LEU A 172 0.00 -16.38 6.02
C LEU A 172 -1.31 -16.81 5.35
N SER A 173 -1.64 -16.22 4.19
CA SER A 173 -2.87 -16.52 3.45
C SER A 173 -3.00 -18.00 3.07
N LYS A 174 -1.87 -18.70 2.90
CA LYS A 174 -1.81 -20.14 2.62
C LYS A 174 -1.98 -21.03 3.85
N LEU A 175 -1.75 -20.48 5.04
CA LEU A 175 -1.81 -21.20 6.32
C LEU A 175 -3.12 -20.98 7.06
N ILE A 176 -3.84 -19.91 6.75
CA ILE A 176 -5.10 -19.55 7.39
C ILE A 176 -6.29 -19.92 6.52
N LYS A 177 -7.45 -20.11 7.15
CA LYS A 177 -8.70 -20.24 6.43
C LYS A 177 -9.17 -18.86 5.98
N ILE A 178 -9.17 -18.62 4.68
CA ILE A 178 -9.79 -17.46 4.05
C ILE A 178 -11.22 -17.82 3.69
N ALA A 179 -12.17 -16.95 4.06
CA ALA A 179 -13.58 -17.11 3.73
C ALA A 179 -13.97 -16.07 2.67
N ASP A 180 -14.43 -16.55 1.53
CA ASP A 180 -14.91 -15.67 0.46
C ASP A 180 -16.25 -15.04 0.85
N LYS A 181 -16.35 -13.72 0.69
CA LYS A 181 -17.58 -12.96 0.90
C LYS A 181 -17.91 -12.21 -0.39
N THR A 182 -19.05 -12.52 -0.99
CA THR A 182 -19.58 -11.72 -2.09
C THR A 182 -20.07 -10.38 -1.56
N VAL A 183 -19.57 -9.29 -2.15
CA VAL A 183 -19.90 -7.91 -1.79
C VAL A 183 -20.30 -7.12 -3.03
N SER A 184 -21.00 -6.01 -2.82
CA SER A 184 -21.28 -5.07 -3.91
C SER A 184 -20.02 -4.28 -4.28
N ARG A 185 -19.98 -3.71 -5.50
CA ARG A 185 -18.92 -2.76 -5.89
C ARG A 185 -18.83 -1.60 -4.90
N ALA A 186 -19.97 -1.03 -4.49
CA ALA A 186 -19.98 0.10 -3.57
C ALA A 186 -19.37 -0.26 -2.20
N GLU A 187 -19.60 -1.49 -1.72
CA GLU A 187 -19.00 -1.98 -0.47
C GLU A 187 -17.50 -2.25 -0.62
N LEU A 188 -17.07 -2.88 -1.73
CA LEU A 188 -15.65 -3.19 -1.97
C LEU A 188 -14.78 -1.93 -2.02
N PHE A 189 -15.28 -0.89 -2.69
CA PHE A 189 -14.58 0.39 -2.88
C PHE A 189 -14.93 1.43 -1.81
N LYS A 190 -15.68 1.09 -0.75
CA LYS A 190 -15.88 2.00 0.38
C LYS A 190 -14.54 2.15 1.11
N GLU A 191 -14.12 3.37 1.42
CA GLU A 191 -13.04 3.60 2.38
C GLU A 191 -13.50 3.05 3.74
N ASP A 192 -12.71 2.17 4.38
CA ASP A 192 -13.07 1.80 5.75
C ASP A 192 -12.58 2.89 6.68
N GLU A 193 -13.54 3.45 7.44
CA GLU A 193 -13.32 4.38 8.54
C GLU A 193 -12.23 3.81 9.47
N GLU A 194 -11.24 4.64 9.82
CA GLU A 194 -10.11 4.27 10.70
C GLU A 194 -10.56 3.92 12.13
#